data_AF-A0A158GZT4-F1
#
_entry.id   AF-A0A158GZT4-F1
#
_cell.length_a   1.000
_cell.length_b   1.000
_cell.length_c   1.000
_cell.angle_alpha   90.00
_cell.angle_beta   90.00
_cell.angle_gamma   90.00
#
_symmetry.space_group_name_H-M   'P 1'
#
loop_
_entity.id
_entity.type
_entity.pdbx_description
1 polymer ?
#
loop_
_entity_poly.entity_id
_entity_poly.type
_entity_poly.pdbx_seq_one_letter_code
_entity_poly.pdbx_strand_id
1 'polypeptide(L)'
;MNKRTAPLAILALSVAALVAAPVAQAQDTAASTPKQIKKAERKAARAKKNAELKELEKNGYNPAGEQTNYPQNLQNAQSKINAQKAAKPAAASAP
;
A
#
# COMPACT_ATOMS: atom_id res chain seq x y z
N MET A 1 -0.04 -48.42 39.82
CA MET A 1 -1.02 -47.69 38.98
C MET A 1 -0.31 -47.03 37.81
N ASN A 2 -0.45 -47.62 36.63
CA ASN A 2 0.11 -47.13 35.35
C ASN A 2 -0.59 -45.84 34.94
N LYS A 3 0.12 -44.82 34.41
CA LYS A 3 -0.26 -44.06 33.17
C LYS A 3 0.94 -43.23 32.62
N ARG A 4 1.38 -43.57 31.40
CA ARG A 4 1.64 -42.73 30.22
C ARG A 4 2.79 -41.69 30.20
N THR A 5 3.77 -42.05 29.36
CA THR A 5 4.65 -41.22 28.53
C THR A 5 3.97 -40.08 27.77
N ALA A 6 4.61 -38.89 27.71
CA ALA A 6 4.83 -38.09 26.49
C ALA A 6 5.80 -36.91 26.78
N PRO A 7 6.79 -36.64 25.92
CA PRO A 7 7.76 -35.56 26.09
C PRO A 7 7.23 -34.27 25.46
N LEU A 8 7.29 -33.14 26.17
CA LEU A 8 7.07 -31.83 25.57
C LEU A 8 8.34 -31.00 25.67
N ALA A 9 9.01 -30.97 24.52
CA ALA A 9 9.80 -29.90 23.94
C ALA A 9 10.29 -28.78 24.87
N ILE A 10 11.62 -28.72 24.95
CA ILE A 10 12.42 -27.56 25.31
C ILE A 10 11.94 -26.34 24.50
N LEU A 11 11.54 -25.29 25.20
CA LEU A 11 11.72 -23.90 24.74
C LEU A 11 12.18 -23.08 25.96
N ALA A 12 13.39 -23.39 26.41
CA ALA A 12 14.15 -22.48 27.26
C ALA A 12 14.85 -21.47 26.35
N LEU A 13 14.24 -20.30 26.19
CA LEU A 13 14.98 -19.08 25.89
C LEU A 13 14.44 -17.97 26.81
N SER A 14 14.82 -18.07 28.08
CA SER A 14 14.70 -16.96 29.02
C SER A 14 15.90 -16.05 28.81
N VAL A 15 15.70 -14.92 28.12
CA VAL A 15 16.52 -13.73 28.36
C VAL A 15 15.71 -12.80 29.23
N ALA A 16 16.22 -12.62 30.45
CA ALA A 16 15.73 -11.68 31.43
C ALA A 16 16.11 -10.24 31.04
N ALA A 17 15.14 -9.34 31.10
CA ALA A 17 15.33 -7.95 31.49
C ALA A 17 13.97 -7.38 31.91
N LEU A 18 13.68 -7.51 33.21
CA LEU A 18 12.56 -6.87 33.89
C LEU A 18 12.88 -5.37 34.04
N VAL A 19 12.41 -4.54 33.11
CA VAL A 19 12.30 -3.09 33.31
C VAL A 19 10.82 -2.72 33.15
N ALA A 20 10.36 -1.89 34.08
CA ALA A 20 8.98 -1.63 34.45
C ALA A 20 8.02 -1.24 33.29
N ALA A 21 6.76 -1.63 33.50
CA ALA A 21 5.53 -1.48 32.71
C ALA A 21 5.22 -0.08 32.09
N PRO A 22 4.21 0.06 31.18
CA PRO A 22 3.28 -0.95 30.68
C PRO A 22 3.35 -1.18 29.17
N VAL A 23 3.12 -2.44 28.78
CA VAL A 23 2.69 -2.81 27.44
C VAL A 23 1.25 -2.32 27.26
N ALA A 24 1.08 -1.06 26.88
CA ALA A 24 -0.16 -0.58 26.28
C ALA A 24 -0.11 -0.88 24.78
N GLN A 25 -0.02 -2.17 24.42
CA GLN A 25 -0.43 -2.60 23.10
C GLN A 25 -1.96 -2.61 23.11
N ALA A 26 -2.54 -1.41 23.12
CA ALA A 26 -3.91 -1.22 22.70
C ALA A 26 -3.94 -1.69 21.25
N GLN A 27 -4.40 -2.93 21.07
CA GLN A 27 -5.05 -3.31 19.83
C GLN A 27 -6.25 -2.37 19.70
N ASP A 28 -6.00 -1.19 19.14
CA ASP A 28 -7.02 -0.26 18.74
C ASP A 28 -7.77 -0.91 17.57
N THR A 29 -8.66 -1.84 17.88
CA THR A 29 -9.93 -1.97 17.16
C THR A 29 -10.78 -0.75 17.51
N ALA A 30 -10.23 0.44 17.31
CA ALA A 30 -10.92 1.71 17.53
C ALA A 30 -11.74 1.98 16.28
N ALA A 31 -13.06 1.99 16.43
CA ALA A 31 -13.95 2.58 15.44
C ALA A 31 -13.36 3.94 15.02
N SER A 32 -13.00 4.07 13.74
CA SER A 32 -12.38 5.29 13.24
C SER A 32 -13.34 6.46 13.45
N THR A 33 -12.90 7.49 14.18
CA THR A 33 -13.70 8.71 14.30
C THR A 33 -13.99 9.28 12.91
N PRO A 34 -15.11 10.00 12.69
CA PRO A 34 -15.42 10.57 11.38
C PRO A 34 -14.31 11.48 10.82
N LYS A 35 -13.50 12.08 11.71
CA LYS A 35 -12.29 12.84 11.33
C LYS A 35 -11.17 11.94 10.79
N GLN A 36 -10.97 10.76 11.36
CA GLN A 36 -9.98 9.76 10.88
C GLN A 36 -10.41 9.18 9.54
N ILE A 37 -11.70 8.86 9.36
CA ILE A 37 -12.25 8.36 8.09
C ILE A 37 -12.02 9.40 6.98
N LYS A 38 -12.43 10.66 7.19
CA LYS A 38 -12.20 11.75 6.22
C LYS A 38 -10.72 11.95 5.89
N LYS A 39 -9.82 11.78 6.87
CA LYS A 39 -8.37 11.84 6.62
C LYS A 39 -7.90 10.68 5.74
N ALA A 40 -8.36 9.46 6.02
CA ALA A 40 -8.04 8.28 5.23
C ALA A 40 -8.54 8.40 3.78
N GLU A 41 -9.78 8.85 3.59
CA GLU A 41 -10.38 9.09 2.27
C GLU A 41 -9.58 10.12 1.46
N ARG A 42 -9.22 11.27 2.07
CA ARG A 42 -8.39 12.27 1.38
C ARG A 42 -7.01 11.73 1.02
N LYS A 43 -6.42 10.90 1.87
CA LYS A 43 -5.12 10.27 1.58
C LYS A 43 -5.24 9.28 0.42
N ALA A 44 -6.28 8.46 0.40
CA ALA A 44 -6.57 7.55 -0.70
C ALA A 44 -6.82 8.30 -2.02
N ALA A 45 -7.59 9.39 -1.98
CA ALA A 45 -7.84 10.23 -3.16
C ALA A 45 -6.55 10.84 -3.72
N ARG A 46 -5.68 11.37 -2.84
CA ARG A 46 -4.36 11.88 -3.25
C ARG A 46 -3.47 10.79 -3.84
N ALA A 47 -3.49 9.59 -3.24
CA ALA A 47 -2.71 8.47 -3.76
C ALA A 47 -3.14 8.10 -5.18
N LYS A 48 -4.45 8.06 -5.47
CA LYS A 48 -4.98 7.83 -6.82
C LYS A 48 -4.53 8.92 -7.81
N LYS A 49 -4.75 10.19 -7.47
CA LYS A 49 -4.31 11.35 -8.27
C LYS A 49 -2.81 11.33 -8.56
N ASN A 50 -1.99 11.02 -7.55
CA ASN A 50 -0.55 10.98 -7.71
C ASN A 50 -0.09 9.77 -8.54
N ALA A 51 -0.81 8.65 -8.50
CA ALA A 51 -0.52 7.50 -9.35
C ALA A 51 -0.77 7.83 -10.83
N GLU A 52 -1.91 8.45 -11.13
CA GLU A 52 -2.25 8.92 -12.48
C GLU A 52 -1.24 9.95 -12.99
N LEU A 53 -0.89 10.94 -12.17
CA LEU A 53 0.14 11.93 -12.53
C LEU A 53 1.49 11.28 -12.83
N LYS A 54 1.93 10.32 -12.00
CA LYS A 54 3.18 9.58 -12.26
C LYS A 54 3.11 8.76 -13.55
N GLU A 55 1.95 8.21 -13.91
CA GLU A 55 1.78 7.48 -15.18
C GLU A 55 1.94 8.44 -16.35
N LEU A 56 1.35 9.64 -16.27
CA LEU A 56 1.50 10.69 -17.28
C LEU A 56 2.95 11.20 -17.38
N GLU A 57 3.61 11.44 -16.24
CA GLU A 57 5.03 11.86 -16.16
C GLU A 57 5.97 10.85 -16.80
N LYS A 58 5.79 9.56 -16.52
CA LYS A 58 6.55 8.47 -17.17
C LYS A 58 6.38 8.46 -18.69
N ASN A 59 5.24 8.91 -19.19
CA ASN A 59 4.92 8.94 -20.62
C ASN A 59 5.27 10.28 -21.30
N GLY A 60 5.88 11.23 -20.56
CA GLY A 60 6.45 12.48 -21.07
C GLY A 60 5.66 13.75 -20.74
N TYR A 61 4.66 13.67 -19.86
CA TYR A 61 3.91 14.85 -19.41
C TYR A 61 4.46 15.41 -18.09
N ASN A 62 5.08 16.58 -18.12
CA ASN A 62 5.55 17.26 -16.92
C ASN A 62 4.73 18.54 -16.65
N PRO A 63 3.85 18.58 -15.64
CA PRO A 63 3.06 19.76 -15.33
C PRO A 63 3.85 20.89 -14.66
N ALA A 64 4.97 20.58 -14.00
CA ALA A 64 5.79 21.53 -13.23
C ALA A 64 7.03 22.03 -14.00
N GLY A 65 7.29 21.48 -15.19
CA GLY A 65 8.39 21.88 -16.07
C GLY A 65 7.94 22.86 -17.16
N GLU A 66 8.81 23.03 -18.16
CA GLU A 66 8.54 23.88 -19.32
C GLU A 66 7.34 23.36 -20.13
N GLN A 67 6.31 24.19 -20.25
CA GLN A 67 5.04 23.85 -20.91
C GLN A 67 5.03 24.17 -22.41
N THR A 68 6.19 24.22 -23.07
CA THR A 68 6.35 24.60 -24.48
C THR A 68 5.47 23.79 -25.44
N ASN A 69 5.24 22.51 -25.11
CA ASN A 69 4.48 21.57 -25.94
C ASN A 69 3.15 21.18 -25.28
N TYR A 70 2.66 21.97 -24.33
CA TYR A 70 1.32 21.80 -23.79
C TYR A 70 0.29 22.34 -24.81
N PRO A 71 -0.84 21.65 -25.07
CA PRO A 71 -1.33 20.40 -24.46
C PRO A 71 -0.90 19.11 -25.17
N GLN A 72 -0.09 19.18 -26.23
CA GLN A 72 0.28 18.00 -27.04
C GLN A 72 0.94 16.89 -26.20
N ASN A 73 1.80 17.26 -25.25
CA ASN A 73 2.46 16.29 -24.35
C ASN A 73 1.46 15.49 -23.52
N LEU A 74 0.36 16.11 -23.07
CA LEU A 74 -0.69 15.44 -22.30
C LEU A 74 -1.41 14.41 -23.16
N GLN A 75 -1.81 14.80 -24.38
CA GLN A 75 -2.50 13.92 -25.32
C GLN A 75 -1.61 12.73 -25.71
N ASN A 76 -0.34 12.97 -26.01
CA ASN A 76 0.63 11.93 -26.32
C ASN A 76 0.83 10.96 -25.15
N ALA A 77 0.94 11.49 -23.92
CA ALA A 77 1.07 10.66 -22.73
C ALA A 77 -0.17 9.78 -22.52
N GLN A 78 -1.37 10.33 -22.68
CA GLN A 78 -2.62 9.58 -22.57
C GLN A 78 -2.73 8.48 -23.62
N SER A 79 -2.37 8.78 -24.88
CA SER A 79 -2.37 7.78 -25.96
C SER A 79 -1.42 6.63 -25.68
N LYS A 80 -0.21 6.91 -25.18
CA LYS A 80 0.75 5.87 -24.77
C LYS A 80 0.24 5.02 -23.62
N ILE A 81 -0.41 5.64 -22.62
CA ILE A 81 -1.03 4.93 -21.50
C ILE A 81 -2.14 4.01 -22.00
N ASN A 82 -3.02 4.50 -22.87
CA ASN A 82 -4.10 3.69 -23.43
C ASN A 82 -3.55 2.50 -24.24
N ALA A 83 -2.51 2.73 -25.05
CA ALA A 83 -1.82 1.66 -25.78
C ALA A 83 -1.18 0.63 -24.82
N GLN A 84 -0.55 1.06 -23.73
CA GLN A 84 0.01 0.17 -22.71
C GLN A 84 -1.07 -0.62 -21.97
N LYS A 85 -2.20 0.00 -21.64
CA LYS A 85 -3.34 -0.70 -21.00
C LYS A 85 -3.97 -1.72 -21.95
N ALA A 86 -4.04 -1.41 -23.25
CA ALA A 86 -4.51 -2.34 -24.28
C ALA A 86 -3.51 -3.48 -24.54
N ALA A 87 -2.21 -3.19 -24.49
CA ALA A 87 -1.14 -4.16 -24.71
C ALA A 87 -0.85 -5.06 -23.50
N LYS A 88 -1.33 -4.71 -22.30
CA LYS A 88 -1.30 -5.57 -21.11
C LYS A 88 -2.54 -6.48 -21.18
N PRO A 89 -2.46 -7.69 -21.75
CA PRO A 89 -3.61 -8.56 -21.81
C PRO A 89 -3.97 -8.99 -20.39
N ALA A 90 -5.23 -9.37 -20.18
CA ALA A 90 -5.72 -9.96 -18.95
C ALA A 90 -4.95 -11.25 -18.60
N ALA A 91 -3.76 -11.13 -17.99
CA ALA A 91 -2.98 -12.23 -17.44
C ALA A 91 -3.60 -12.80 -16.13
N ALA A 92 -4.92 -12.71 -15.98
CA ALA A 92 -5.67 -13.14 -14.80
C ALA A 92 -6.96 -13.90 -15.17
N SER A 93 -7.00 -14.54 -16.34
CA SER A 93 -8.06 -15.48 -16.70
C SER A 93 -7.49 -16.57 -17.61
N ALA A 94 -6.70 -17.47 -17.02
CA ALA A 94 -6.53 -18.82 -17.53
C ALA A 94 -7.53 -19.73 -16.76
N PRO A 95 -8.27 -20.62 -17.44
CA PRO A 95 -9.32 -21.46 -16.85
C PRO A 95 -8.81 -22.50 -15.86
#